data_AF-A0A382JGG5-F1
#
_entry.id   AF-A0A382JGG5-F1
#
_cell.length_a   1.000
_cell.length_b   1.000
_cell.length_c   1.000
_cell.angle_alpha   90.00
_cell.angle_beta   90.00
_cell.angle_gamma   90.00
#
_symmetry.space_group_name_H-M   'P 1'
#
loop_
_entity.id
_entity.type
_entity.pdbx_description
1 polymer ?
#
loop_
_entity_poly.entity_id
_entity_poly.type
_entity_poly.pdbx_seq_one_letter_code
_entity_poly.pdbx_strand_id
1 'polypeptide(L)'
;RGITMQEAQTLTDRFTTSLASTEKVIMVERGTMVDVLEEQGFESGGCASDECAAEVGAMLGVEFMISGAIGKLGDTYTIDAKMFSVATGAAESMKSITYSGKVDGLIVEIEILAWDILGLDPPRALKKRRKKDYSDVAGSGEKDGPNWLLWGGLALVAAGGGAAVAMGGGGDAGGGGASSIGEPPALPEVP
;
A
#
# COMPACT_ATOMS: atom_id res chain seq x y z
N ARG A 1 16.26 -0.69 -0.22
CA ARG A 1 16.98 0.52 0.28
C ARG A 1 16.21 1.09 1.47
N GLY A 2 16.87 1.37 2.59
CA GLY A 2 16.20 1.91 3.78
C GLY A 2 15.46 0.86 4.64
N ILE A 3 15.69 -0.42 4.39
CA ILE A 3 15.28 -1.55 5.23
C ILE A 3 16.51 -2.43 5.50
N THR A 4 16.49 -3.18 6.59
CA THR A 4 17.53 -4.15 6.93
C THR A 4 17.50 -5.36 5.99
N MET A 5 18.61 -6.08 5.90
CA MET A 5 18.68 -7.32 5.12
C MET A 5 17.70 -8.40 5.62
N GLN A 6 17.49 -8.47 6.94
CA GLN A 6 16.58 -9.45 7.55
C GLN A 6 15.12 -9.14 7.24
N GLU A 7 14.72 -7.86 7.26
CA GLU A 7 13.40 -7.43 6.82
C GLU A 7 13.19 -7.73 5.34
N ALA A 8 14.19 -7.41 4.49
CA ALA A 8 14.12 -7.69 3.06
C ALA A 8 13.94 -9.19 2.79
N GLN A 9 14.75 -10.05 3.42
CA GLN A 9 14.64 -11.50 3.31
C GLN A 9 13.27 -12.01 3.73
N THR A 10 12.78 -11.54 4.88
CA THR A 10 11.44 -11.94 5.39
C THR A 10 10.33 -11.53 4.43
N LEU A 11 10.41 -10.32 3.86
CA LEU A 11 9.42 -9.85 2.89
C LEU A 11 9.49 -10.66 1.59
N THR A 12 10.69 -10.95 1.09
CA THR A 12 10.88 -11.83 -0.07
C THR A 12 10.34 -13.25 0.20
N ASP A 13 10.58 -13.82 1.37
CA ASP A 13 10.01 -15.11 1.79
C ASP A 13 8.48 -15.11 1.76
N ARG A 14 7.88 -14.04 2.28
CA ARG A 14 6.42 -13.87 2.29
C ARG A 14 5.87 -13.75 0.88
N PHE A 15 6.55 -13.01 0.01
CA PHE A 15 6.20 -12.90 -1.40
C PHE A 15 6.25 -14.25 -2.12
N THR A 16 7.35 -14.99 -1.99
CA THR A 16 7.52 -16.33 -2.57
C THR A 16 6.46 -17.31 -2.07
N THR A 17 6.17 -17.28 -0.76
CA THR A 17 5.12 -18.11 -0.15
C THR A 17 3.74 -17.76 -0.70
N SER A 18 3.44 -16.47 -0.84
CA SER A 18 2.16 -16.02 -1.38
C SER A 18 2.00 -16.40 -2.85
N LEU A 19 3.04 -16.26 -3.68
CA LEU A 19 3.07 -16.72 -5.07
C LEU A 19 2.78 -18.23 -5.16
N ALA A 20 3.47 -19.05 -4.37
CA ALA A 20 3.26 -20.49 -4.35
C ALA A 20 1.82 -20.85 -3.93
N SER A 21 1.25 -20.10 -2.98
CA SER A 21 -0.14 -20.32 -2.50
C SER A 21 -1.22 -20.03 -3.55
N THR A 22 -0.88 -19.35 -4.65
CA THR A 22 -1.83 -19.14 -5.75
C THR A 22 -2.08 -20.40 -6.58
N GLU A 23 -1.19 -21.40 -6.49
CA GLU A 23 -1.20 -22.62 -7.31
C GLU A 23 -1.19 -22.33 -8.84
N LYS A 24 -0.79 -21.11 -9.25
CA LYS A 24 -0.71 -20.70 -10.66
C LYS A 24 0.71 -20.67 -11.21
N VAL A 25 1.71 -20.87 -10.35
CA VAL A 25 3.12 -20.80 -10.73
C VAL A 25 3.87 -21.99 -10.15
N ILE A 26 4.88 -22.46 -10.89
CA ILE A 26 5.88 -23.40 -10.40
C ILE A 26 7.11 -22.58 -10.06
N MET A 27 7.52 -22.64 -8.79
CA MET A 27 8.64 -21.84 -8.30
C MET A 27 9.94 -22.63 -8.39
N VAL A 28 11.00 -21.99 -8.83
CA VAL A 28 12.36 -22.48 -8.63
C VAL A 28 12.76 -22.25 -7.17
N GLU A 29 13.47 -23.20 -6.59
CA GLU A 29 13.96 -23.09 -5.23
C GLU A 29 15.01 -21.97 -5.13
N ARG A 30 14.97 -21.22 -4.02
CA ARG A 30 15.91 -20.12 -3.81
C ARG A 30 17.37 -20.59 -3.85
N GLY A 31 17.67 -21.76 -3.27
CA GLY A 31 19.01 -22.33 -3.29
C GLY A 31 19.54 -22.47 -4.71
N THR A 32 18.76 -23.13 -5.59
CA THR A 32 19.09 -23.28 -7.02
C THR A 32 19.33 -21.94 -7.71
N MET A 33 18.51 -20.92 -7.41
CA MET A 33 18.70 -19.59 -7.96
C MET A 33 20.01 -18.95 -7.49
N VAL A 34 20.34 -19.08 -6.20
CA VAL A 34 21.59 -18.55 -5.63
C VAL A 34 22.80 -19.28 -6.21
N ASP A 35 22.75 -20.61 -6.31
CA ASP A 35 23.84 -21.42 -6.86
C ASP A 35 24.17 -20.99 -8.29
N VAL A 36 23.16 -20.84 -9.16
CA VAL A 36 23.35 -20.38 -10.55
C VAL A 36 23.90 -18.95 -10.60
N LEU A 37 23.44 -18.07 -9.73
CA LEU A 37 23.96 -16.70 -9.66
C LEU A 37 25.43 -16.68 -9.24
N GLU A 38 25.81 -17.46 -8.23
CA GLU A 38 27.19 -17.56 -7.75
C GLU A 38 28.13 -18.19 -8.79
N GLU A 39 27.66 -19.21 -9.53
CA GLU A 39 28.42 -19.82 -10.63
C GLU A 39 28.77 -18.82 -11.74
N GLN A 40 27.88 -17.85 -11.98
CA GLN A 40 28.10 -16.78 -12.95
C GLN A 40 28.87 -15.57 -12.36
N GLY A 41 29.30 -15.67 -11.11
CA GLY A 41 30.03 -14.61 -10.41
C GLY A 41 29.17 -13.43 -9.99
N PHE A 42 27.84 -13.58 -9.94
CA PHE A 42 26.96 -12.57 -9.37
C PHE A 42 26.97 -12.67 -7.85
N GLU A 43 27.02 -11.53 -7.17
CA GLU A 43 26.80 -11.47 -5.72
C GLU A 43 25.34 -11.76 -5.38
N SER A 44 25.06 -12.19 -4.15
CA SER A 44 23.69 -12.37 -3.65
C SER A 44 22.86 -11.08 -3.80
N GLY A 45 21.91 -11.07 -4.73
CA GLY A 45 21.11 -9.89 -5.08
C GLY A 45 21.65 -9.04 -6.25
N GLY A 46 22.71 -9.49 -6.91
CA GLY A 46 23.36 -8.81 -8.04
C GLY A 46 22.53 -8.75 -9.32
N CYS A 47 21.45 -9.53 -9.41
CA CYS A 47 20.60 -9.59 -10.60
C CYS A 47 19.32 -8.77 -10.45
N ALA A 48 19.47 -7.45 -10.48
CA ALA A 48 18.35 -6.52 -10.33
C ALA A 48 17.95 -5.81 -11.64
N SER A 49 18.75 -5.92 -12.70
CA SER A 49 18.41 -5.34 -14.01
C SER A 49 17.56 -6.30 -14.85
N ASP A 50 16.80 -5.71 -15.77
CA ASP A 50 15.94 -6.45 -16.71
C ASP A 50 16.77 -7.44 -17.54
N GLU A 51 17.94 -7.00 -18.02
CA GLU A 51 18.83 -7.79 -18.86
C GLU A 51 19.43 -8.96 -18.08
N CYS A 52 19.84 -8.73 -16.82
CA CYS A 52 20.35 -9.79 -15.98
C CYS A 52 19.27 -10.82 -15.68
N ALA A 53 18.06 -10.36 -15.34
CA ALA A 53 16.95 -11.25 -15.01
C ALA A 53 16.60 -12.15 -16.21
N ALA A 54 16.64 -11.63 -17.44
CA ALA A 54 16.42 -12.44 -18.64
C ALA A 54 17.52 -13.50 -18.85
N GLU A 55 18.79 -13.14 -18.69
CA GLU A 55 19.92 -14.06 -18.85
C GLU A 55 19.90 -15.18 -17.79
N VAL A 56 19.72 -14.81 -16.52
CA VAL A 56 19.62 -15.76 -15.41
C VAL A 56 18.36 -16.61 -15.52
N GLY A 57 17.25 -16.04 -15.95
CA GLY A 57 16.01 -16.78 -16.20
C GLY A 57 16.18 -17.86 -17.26
N ALA A 58 16.94 -17.58 -18.33
CA ALA A 58 17.25 -18.56 -19.36
C ALA A 58 18.12 -19.71 -18.83
N MET A 59 19.11 -19.39 -17.98
CA MET A 59 19.95 -20.41 -17.32
C MET A 59 19.16 -21.29 -16.35
N LEU A 60 18.19 -20.70 -15.64
CA LEU A 60 17.29 -21.43 -14.73
C LEU A 60 16.18 -22.20 -15.46
N GLY A 61 16.02 -21.99 -16.77
CA GLY A 61 14.97 -22.63 -17.57
C GLY A 61 13.55 -22.20 -17.17
N VAL A 62 13.38 -20.99 -16.65
CA VAL A 62 12.07 -20.45 -16.27
C VAL A 62 11.45 -19.64 -17.40
N GLU A 63 10.12 -19.61 -17.44
CA GLU A 63 9.38 -18.81 -18.43
C GLU A 63 9.32 -17.33 -18.03
N PHE A 64 9.23 -17.07 -16.72
CA PHE A 64 9.07 -15.74 -16.17
C PHE A 64 10.04 -15.49 -15.02
N MET A 65 10.50 -14.24 -14.94
CA MET A 65 11.33 -13.74 -13.84
C MET A 65 10.59 -12.59 -13.15
N ILE A 66 10.60 -12.57 -11.83
CA ILE A 66 10.02 -11.48 -11.04
C ILE A 66 11.14 -10.80 -10.29
N SER A 67 11.42 -9.54 -10.63
CA SER A 67 12.30 -8.67 -9.85
C SER A 67 11.47 -7.79 -8.92
N GLY A 68 12.01 -7.51 -7.75
CA GLY A 68 11.36 -6.71 -6.73
C GLY A 68 12.33 -5.72 -6.10
N ALA A 69 11.85 -4.51 -5.83
CA ALA A 69 12.59 -3.49 -5.11
C ALA A 69 11.74 -2.94 -3.96
N ILE A 70 12.35 -2.82 -2.79
CA ILE A 70 11.72 -2.20 -1.62
C ILE A 70 12.49 -0.95 -1.24
N GLY A 71 11.80 0.18 -1.21
CA GLY A 71 12.30 1.48 -0.77
C GLY A 71 11.63 1.93 0.52
N LYS A 72 12.34 2.72 1.32
CA LYS A 72 11.80 3.45 2.47
C LYS A 72 12.20 4.92 2.38
N LEU A 73 11.23 5.81 2.61
CA LEU A 73 11.38 7.25 2.72
C LEU A 73 10.59 7.74 3.95
N GLY A 74 11.28 8.16 5.00
CA GLY A 74 10.64 8.46 6.28
C GLY A 74 9.93 7.21 6.82
N ASP A 75 8.62 7.32 7.06
CA ASP A 75 7.76 6.21 7.50
C ASP A 75 6.95 5.57 6.35
N THR A 76 7.27 5.93 5.11
CA THR A 76 6.62 5.41 3.91
C THR A 76 7.53 4.42 3.21
N TYR A 77 6.95 3.31 2.80
CA TYR A 77 7.60 2.24 2.08
C TYR A 77 6.98 2.13 0.69
N THR A 78 7.83 1.83 -0.29
CA THR A 78 7.42 1.53 -1.66
C THR A 78 7.90 0.14 -2.00
N ILE A 79 7.02 -0.68 -2.57
CA ILE A 79 7.37 -1.98 -3.14
C ILE A 79 7.05 -1.92 -4.62
N ASP A 80 8.06 -2.13 -5.45
CA ASP A 80 7.92 -2.32 -6.88
C ASP A 80 8.17 -3.78 -7.21
N ALA A 81 7.29 -4.39 -7.99
CA ALA A 81 7.46 -5.74 -8.51
C ALA A 81 7.20 -5.75 -10.01
N LYS A 82 8.11 -6.39 -10.74
CA LYS A 82 8.12 -6.42 -12.20
C LYS A 82 8.36 -7.84 -12.67
N MET A 83 7.42 -8.33 -13.47
CA MET A 83 7.46 -9.64 -14.10
C MET A 83 7.88 -9.50 -15.55
N PHE A 84 8.81 -10.34 -15.96
CA PHE A 84 9.35 -10.39 -17.32
C PHE A 84 9.18 -11.77 -17.90
N SER A 85 8.89 -11.81 -19.19
CA SER A 85 9.05 -13.03 -19.98
C SER A 85 10.51 -13.20 -20.35
N VAL A 86 11.09 -14.34 -19.99
CA VAL A 86 12.48 -14.68 -20.36
C VAL A 86 12.62 -14.85 -21.88
N ALA A 87 11.57 -15.38 -22.53
CA ALA A 87 11.59 -15.63 -23.97
C ALA A 87 11.60 -14.34 -24.81
N THR A 88 10.91 -13.29 -24.36
CA THR A 88 10.79 -12.03 -25.10
C THR A 88 11.64 -10.90 -24.53
N GLY A 89 12.12 -11.02 -23.29
CA GLY A 89 12.75 -9.94 -22.53
C GLY A 89 11.78 -8.80 -22.16
N ALA A 90 10.49 -8.94 -22.45
CA ALA A 90 9.50 -7.88 -22.22
C ALA A 90 8.95 -7.94 -20.79
N ALA A 91 8.62 -6.77 -20.24
CA ALA A 91 7.90 -6.65 -18.99
C ALA A 91 6.40 -6.92 -19.21
N GLU A 92 5.90 -8.02 -18.66
CA GLU A 92 4.52 -8.48 -18.83
C GLU A 92 3.58 -7.89 -17.77
N SER A 93 4.10 -7.67 -16.56
CA SER A 93 3.32 -7.11 -15.45
C SER A 93 4.22 -6.26 -14.57
N MET A 94 3.73 -5.08 -14.18
CA MET A 94 4.41 -4.20 -13.23
C MET A 94 3.38 -3.71 -12.23
N LYS A 95 3.69 -3.86 -10.94
CA LYS A 95 2.85 -3.42 -9.83
C LYS A 95 3.71 -2.67 -8.83
N SER A 96 3.19 -1.55 -8.35
CA SER A 96 3.82 -0.74 -7.31
C SER A 96 2.81 -0.49 -6.19
N ILE A 97 3.24 -0.67 -4.95
CA ILE A 97 2.44 -0.40 -3.75
C ILE A 97 3.19 0.57 -2.87
N THR A 98 2.46 1.55 -2.33
CA THR A 98 2.99 2.47 -1.32
C THR A 98 2.23 2.29 -0.02
N TYR A 99 2.97 2.17 1.09
CA TYR A 99 2.42 1.95 2.43
C TYR A 99 3.12 2.84 3.45
N SER A 100 2.36 3.51 4.33
CA SER A 100 2.90 4.31 5.43
C SER A 100 2.55 3.66 6.76
N GLY A 101 3.56 3.41 7.60
CA GLY A 101 3.36 2.76 8.89
C GLY A 101 4.56 1.95 9.37
N LYS A 102 4.31 0.90 10.16
CA LYS A 102 5.35 -0.01 10.64
C LYS A 102 5.70 -1.06 9.59
N VAL A 103 6.93 -1.57 9.63
CA VAL A 103 7.41 -2.57 8.68
C VAL A 103 6.53 -3.84 8.65
N ASP A 104 5.95 -4.22 9.79
CA ASP A 104 5.06 -5.39 9.89
C ASP A 104 3.83 -5.31 8.97
N GLY A 105 3.33 -4.10 8.71
CA GLY A 105 2.18 -3.87 7.83
C GLY A 105 2.47 -4.21 6.36
N LEU A 106 3.74 -4.21 5.94
CA LEU A 106 4.14 -4.58 4.58
C LEU A 106 3.90 -6.05 4.27
N ILE A 107 3.78 -6.91 5.29
CA ILE A 107 3.57 -8.34 5.09
C ILE A 107 2.25 -8.59 4.35
N VAL A 108 1.18 -7.88 4.69
CA VAL A 108 -0.11 -8.05 4.00
C VAL A 108 -0.08 -7.40 2.62
N GLU A 109 0.62 -6.28 2.48
CA GLU A 109 0.77 -5.60 1.19
C GLU A 109 1.52 -6.48 0.17
N ILE A 110 2.60 -7.13 0.58
CA ILE A 110 3.39 -7.99 -0.28
C ILE A 110 2.66 -9.32 -0.59
N GLU A 111 1.89 -9.85 0.36
CA GLU A 111 1.03 -10.99 0.11
C GLU A 111 0.04 -10.68 -1.00
N ILE A 112 -0.61 -9.52 -0.97
CA ILE A 112 -1.58 -9.11 -2.00
C ILE A 112 -0.89 -8.80 -3.34
N LEU A 113 0.30 -8.17 -3.30
CA LEU A 113 1.10 -7.92 -4.50
C LEU A 113 1.37 -9.19 -5.31
N ALA A 114 1.58 -10.33 -4.64
CA ALA A 114 1.81 -11.62 -5.30
C ALA A 114 0.60 -12.12 -6.11
N TRP A 115 -0.63 -11.78 -5.69
CA TRP A 115 -1.84 -12.11 -6.46
C TRP A 115 -2.01 -11.11 -7.60
N ASP A 116 -1.85 -9.82 -7.29
CA ASP A 116 -2.04 -8.73 -8.24
C ASP A 116 -1.06 -8.80 -9.42
N ILE A 117 0.20 -9.20 -9.17
CA ILE A 117 1.21 -9.33 -10.24
C ILE A 117 0.88 -10.45 -11.23
N LEU A 118 0.21 -11.50 -10.76
CA LEU A 118 -0.32 -12.60 -11.58
C LEU A 118 -1.70 -12.28 -12.21
N GLY A 119 -2.23 -11.07 -11.98
CA GLY A 119 -3.56 -10.68 -12.45
C GLY A 119 -4.70 -11.43 -11.76
N LEU A 120 -4.47 -11.99 -10.56
CA LEU A 120 -5.45 -12.74 -9.79
C LEU A 120 -6.10 -11.85 -8.74
N ASP A 121 -7.35 -12.17 -8.37
CA ASP A 121 -8.02 -11.49 -7.26
C ASP A 121 -7.55 -12.04 -5.90
N PRO A 122 -7.02 -11.21 -4.98
CA PRO A 122 -6.58 -11.67 -3.67
C PRO A 122 -7.76 -12.24 -2.85
N PRO A 123 -7.58 -13.34 -2.12
CA PRO A 123 -8.63 -13.95 -1.31
C PRO A 123 -9.19 -12.98 -0.26
N ARG A 124 -10.48 -13.12 0.04
CA ARG A 124 -11.22 -12.24 0.97
C ARG A 124 -10.55 -12.11 2.35
N ALA A 125 -9.88 -13.16 2.81
CA ALA A 125 -9.14 -13.16 4.06
C ALA A 125 -8.00 -12.12 4.06
N LEU A 126 -7.22 -12.03 2.98
CA LEU A 126 -6.14 -11.04 2.82
C LEU A 126 -6.70 -9.61 2.80
N LYS A 127 -7.75 -9.38 2.01
CA LYS A 127 -8.42 -8.07 1.94
C LYS A 127 -8.96 -7.61 3.31
N LYS A 128 -9.49 -8.56 4.11
CA LYS A 128 -9.95 -8.27 5.47
C LYS A 128 -8.79 -7.94 6.42
N ARG A 129 -7.66 -8.65 6.33
CA ARG A 129 -6.45 -8.33 7.13
C ARG A 129 -5.92 -6.95 6.78
N ARG A 130 -5.76 -6.64 5.49
CA ARG A 130 -5.34 -5.31 5.02
C ARG A 130 -6.19 -4.20 5.65
N LYS A 131 -7.52 -4.32 5.59
CA LYS A 131 -8.43 -3.33 6.18
C LYS A 131 -8.23 -3.16 7.69
N LYS A 132 -8.02 -4.26 8.42
CA LYS A 132 -7.74 -4.24 9.85
C LYS A 132 -6.44 -3.49 10.13
N ASP A 133 -5.37 -3.82 9.42
CA ASP A 133 -4.06 -3.23 9.63
C ASP A 133 -4.09 -1.72 9.37
N TYR A 134 -4.72 -1.26 8.27
CA TYR A 134 -4.95 0.16 8.01
C TYR A 134 -5.75 0.87 9.12
N SER A 135 -6.79 0.22 9.66
CA SER A 135 -7.57 0.80 10.77
C SER A 135 -6.79 0.90 12.07
N ASP A 136 -5.86 -0.03 12.32
CA ASP A 136 -5.00 0.00 13.49
C ASP A 136 -3.93 1.11 13.37
N VAL A 137 -3.40 1.36 12.16
CA VAL A 137 -2.51 2.51 11.92
C VAL A 137 -3.25 3.84 12.14
N ALA A 138 -4.46 3.99 11.58
CA ALA A 138 -5.28 5.18 11.75
C ALA A 138 -5.78 5.39 13.19
N GLY A 139 -5.99 4.31 13.94
CA GLY A 139 -6.48 4.34 15.32
C GLY A 139 -5.43 4.65 16.39
N SER A 140 -4.14 4.67 16.01
CA SER A 140 -3.00 4.94 16.90
C SER A 140 -2.72 6.43 17.14
N GLY A 141 -3.49 7.34 16.50
CA GLY A 141 -3.54 8.75 16.87
C GLY A 141 -4.34 8.95 18.16
N GLU A 142 -3.65 9.24 19.26
CA GLU A 142 -4.14 9.91 20.48
C GLU A 142 -5.48 9.37 21.05
N LYS A 143 -5.39 8.33 21.89
CA LYS A 143 -6.42 8.06 22.91
C LYS A 143 -5.86 8.37 24.30
N ASP A 144 -5.49 9.62 24.55
CA ASP A 144 -5.52 10.16 25.91
C ASP A 144 -6.89 10.78 26.14
N GLY A 145 -7.75 10.02 26.82
CA GLY A 145 -9.06 10.52 27.22
C GLY A 145 -9.58 9.80 28.45
N PRO A 146 -9.19 10.22 29.66
CA PRO A 146 -9.99 9.92 30.82
C PRO A 146 -11.08 11.00 30.95
N ASN A 147 -12.32 10.51 31.02
CA ASN A 147 -13.37 11.05 31.87
C ASN A 147 -14.34 12.12 31.31
N TRP A 148 -15.03 11.82 30.22
CA TRP A 148 -16.27 12.53 29.84
C TRP A 148 -17.52 11.98 30.57
N LEU A 149 -17.39 10.89 31.33
CA LEU A 149 -18.51 10.20 32.01
C LEU A 149 -18.81 10.70 33.44
N LEU A 150 -17.99 11.59 34.02
CA LEU A 150 -18.21 12.11 35.39
C LEU A 150 -18.89 13.50 35.48
N TRP A 151 -19.25 14.14 34.36
CA TRP A 151 -19.93 15.45 34.38
C TRP A 151 -21.39 15.43 33.89
N GLY A 152 -21.93 14.28 33.50
CA GLY A 152 -23.32 14.14 33.02
C GLY A 152 -24.39 14.09 34.10
N GLY A 153 -24.05 14.41 35.37
CA GLY A 153 -24.89 14.12 36.54
C GLY A 153 -25.45 15.33 37.30
N LEU A 154 -25.45 16.55 36.76
CA LEU A 154 -25.88 17.74 37.53
C LEU A 154 -26.64 18.81 36.72
N ALA A 155 -27.65 18.39 35.96
CA ALA A 155 -28.67 19.30 35.42
C ALA A 155 -30.06 18.66 35.34
N LEU A 156 -30.50 18.00 36.42
CA LEU A 156 -31.92 17.68 36.66
C LEU A 156 -32.44 18.49 37.86
N VAL A 157 -32.90 19.72 37.62
CA VAL A 157 -33.91 20.45 38.42
C VAL A 157 -34.63 21.39 37.42
N ALA A 158 -35.75 21.00 36.82
CA ALA A 158 -37.12 21.12 37.34
C ALA A 158 -37.66 22.56 37.43
N ALA A 159 -38.38 22.99 36.39
CA ALA A 159 -39.52 23.93 36.35
C ALA A 159 -39.73 24.29 34.86
N GLY A 160 -40.75 23.82 34.15
CA GLY A 160 -42.14 24.15 34.37
C GLY A 160 -42.57 25.21 33.34
N GLY A 161 -43.53 24.88 32.48
CA GLY A 161 -44.35 25.87 31.75
C GLY A 161 -43.86 26.30 30.37
N GLY A 162 -44.69 26.06 29.35
CA GLY A 162 -44.57 26.72 28.06
C GLY A 162 -45.08 28.16 28.07
N ALA A 163 -44.68 28.95 27.08
CA ALA A 163 -45.42 30.11 26.59
C ALA A 163 -44.90 30.55 25.22
N ALA A 164 -45.82 30.99 24.38
CA ALA A 164 -45.63 31.43 23.01
C ALA A 164 -45.34 32.95 22.91
N VAL A 165 -44.80 33.33 21.75
CA VAL A 165 -44.85 34.62 21.01
C VAL A 165 -44.40 35.94 21.69
N ALA A 166 -43.51 36.67 21.01
CA ALA A 166 -43.76 38.04 20.53
C ALA A 166 -42.64 38.57 19.60
N MET A 167 -43.06 39.29 18.58
CA MET A 167 -42.28 39.84 17.45
C MET A 167 -41.50 41.12 17.76
N GLY A 168 -40.48 41.39 16.94
CA GLY A 168 -39.95 42.72 16.64
C GLY A 168 -38.48 42.62 16.20
N GLY A 169 -38.00 43.12 15.07
CA GLY A 169 -38.58 43.85 13.95
C GLY A 169 -37.42 44.37 13.08
N GLY A 170 -37.62 44.39 11.75
CA GLY A 170 -37.01 45.32 10.80
C GLY A 170 -35.54 45.13 10.39
N GLY A 171 -35.30 44.87 9.11
CA GLY A 171 -33.99 45.08 8.45
C GLY A 171 -33.85 44.35 7.12
N ASP A 172 -34.30 45.01 6.04
CA ASP A 172 -34.27 44.61 4.63
C ASP A 172 -32.88 44.41 3.99
N ALA A 173 -32.93 43.79 2.80
CA ALA A 173 -31.93 43.68 1.73
C ALA A 173 -30.90 42.55 1.91
N GLY A 174 -30.74 41.57 1.01
CA GLY A 174 -31.13 41.47 -0.40
C GLY A 174 -29.94 40.87 -1.17
N GLY A 175 -30.21 39.93 -2.07
CA GLY A 175 -29.24 39.53 -3.11
C GLY A 175 -28.60 38.16 -2.92
N GLY A 176 -29.08 37.18 -3.67
CA GLY A 176 -28.35 35.94 -3.92
C GLY A 176 -27.05 36.21 -4.70
N GLY A 177 -26.07 35.34 -4.49
CA GLY A 177 -24.82 35.36 -5.25
C GLY A 177 -24.12 34.02 -5.07
N ALA A 178 -24.05 33.27 -6.17
CA ALA A 178 -23.48 31.94 -6.27
C ALA A 178 -21.98 31.92 -5.90
N SER A 179 -21.56 30.78 -5.37
CA SER A 179 -20.16 30.42 -5.16
C SER A 179 -19.35 30.57 -6.45
N SER A 180 -18.36 31.46 -6.46
CA SER A 180 -17.30 31.46 -7.45
C SER A 180 -16.21 30.47 -7.04
N ILE A 181 -16.31 29.27 -7.60
CA ILE A 181 -15.18 28.34 -7.70
C ILE A 181 -14.13 29.01 -8.61
N GLY A 182 -12.90 29.13 -8.13
CA GLY A 182 -11.83 29.81 -8.87
C GLY A 182 -11.45 29.06 -10.15
N GLU A 183 -11.23 29.82 -11.22
CA GLU A 183 -10.74 29.35 -12.51
C GLU A 183 -9.35 28.70 -12.37
N PRO A 184 -9.09 27.54 -13.01
CA PRO A 184 -7.75 26.95 -13.03
C PRO A 184 -6.79 27.73 -13.96
N PRO A 185 -5.49 27.79 -13.64
CA PRO A 185 -4.50 28.50 -14.45
C PRO A 185 -4.25 27.80 -15.80
N ALA A 186 -3.97 28.60 -16.83
CA ALA A 186 -3.63 28.12 -18.17
C ALA A 186 -2.23 27.50 -18.22
N LEU A 187 -2.08 26.46 -19.05
CA LEU A 187 -0.82 25.76 -19.29
C LEU A 187 0.12 26.59 -20.18
N PRO A 188 1.45 26.49 -19.99
CA PRO A 188 2.42 27.17 -20.83
C PRO A 188 2.51 26.54 -22.22
N GLU A 189 2.54 27.39 -23.25
CA GLU A 189 2.85 26.99 -24.63
C GLU A 189 4.37 26.80 -24.79
N VAL A 190 4.77 25.64 -25.29
CA VAL A 190 6.16 25.28 -25.63
C VAL A 190 6.49 25.77 -27.06
N PRO A 191 7.70 26.33 -27.29
CA PRO A 191 8.14 26.81 -28.61
C PRO A 191 8.55 25.69 -29.58
#